data_AF-A0A9P1CMM5-F1
#
_entry.id   AF-A0A9P1CMM5-F1
#
_cell.length_a   1.000
_cell.length_b   1.000
_cell.length_c   1.000
_cell.angle_alpha   90.00
_cell.angle_beta   90.00
_cell.angle_gamma   90.00
#
_symmetry.space_group_name_H-M   'P 1'
#
loop_
_entity.id
_entity.type
_entity.pdbx_description
1 polymer ?
#
loop_
_entity_poly.entity_id
_entity_poly.type
_entity_poly.pdbx_seq_one_letter_code
_entity_poly.pdbx_strand_id
1 'polypeptide(L)'
;MPQTELFWALLFNSHPLEELKKVNLEGFNWSGLSEDGETLLVAYIRNVLYSTSKFEGALNTIEWLICSGASIEQKCTGGGQAEYWPDKPKAAKIRLECKGLSAISFVQALQWKMWDNSEWRVQEAFLTKVLSCFVNASSRSASIPRVSVPEGIAELWEKSLAAKDSHDLTIETADGLVTAHAHFLKTASSVVAAMLESPMKEGKAQRIEIKDTSSKAASLFLEILYTCSVQDELAHETALETLDLAHRWQAEVVVVVLTDLLAGMITYETFGSIGEQAVLKGLERLKAAAQRFGVQSKKVQADLKAGRLSPTVAQLFPASKPSKPSEPKPKRRRV
;
A
#
# COMPACT_ATOMS: atom_id res chain seq x y z
N MET A 1 17.31 9.99 26.29
CA MET A 1 17.10 10.69 25.01
C MET A 1 15.64 10.52 24.64
N PRO A 2 14.88 11.59 24.38
CA PRO A 2 13.54 11.52 23.80
C PRO A 2 13.53 10.59 22.57
N GLN A 3 12.49 9.78 22.41
CA GLN A 3 12.41 8.80 21.31
C GLN A 3 12.50 9.45 19.92
N THR A 4 11.97 10.67 19.80
CA THR A 4 12.10 11.51 18.60
C THR A 4 13.56 11.83 18.27
N GLU A 5 14.35 12.24 19.25
CA GLU A 5 15.78 12.54 19.07
C GLU A 5 16.58 11.30 18.71
N LEU A 6 16.25 10.14 19.32
CA LEU A 6 16.88 8.87 18.98
C LEU A 6 16.60 8.49 17.51
N PHE A 7 15.35 8.62 17.06
CA PHE A 7 14.99 8.33 15.68
C PHE A 7 15.74 9.22 14.69
N TRP A 8 15.77 10.54 14.92
CA TRP A 8 16.53 11.46 14.10
C TRP A 8 18.03 11.11 14.08
N ALA A 9 18.61 10.78 15.23
CA ALA A 9 20.01 10.37 15.30
C ALA A 9 20.31 9.10 14.48
N LEU A 10 19.44 8.08 14.55
CA LEU A 10 19.59 6.86 13.75
C LEU A 10 19.42 7.14 12.25
N LEU A 11 18.46 7.99 11.90
CA LEU A 11 18.18 8.38 10.51
C LEU A 11 19.37 9.16 9.90
N PHE A 12 19.93 10.12 10.65
CA PHE A 12 21.09 10.91 10.23
C PHE A 12 22.39 10.09 10.18
N ASN A 13 22.52 9.04 10.97
CA ASN A 13 23.67 8.16 10.87
C ASN A 13 23.52 7.07 9.78
N SER A 14 22.41 7.13 9.01
CA SER A 14 22.08 6.16 7.96
C SER A 14 22.09 4.71 8.48
N HIS A 15 21.57 4.46 9.68
CA HIS A 15 21.44 3.10 10.19
C HIS A 15 20.55 2.26 9.26
N PRO A 16 20.74 0.93 9.22
CA PRO A 16 19.88 0.04 8.47
C PRO A 16 18.41 0.22 8.85
N LEU A 17 17.52 0.10 7.87
CA LEU A 17 16.06 0.23 8.07
C LEU A 17 15.53 -0.63 9.23
N GLU A 18 16.07 -1.83 9.40
CA GLU A 18 15.65 -2.74 10.46
C GLU A 18 15.97 -2.21 11.87
N GLU A 19 16.97 -1.36 12.03
CA GLU A 19 17.22 -0.67 13.31
C GLU A 19 16.27 0.51 13.52
N LEU A 20 15.92 1.23 12.45
CA LEU A 20 14.93 2.32 12.51
C LEU A 20 13.55 1.80 12.94
N LYS A 21 13.14 0.63 12.42
CA LYS A 21 11.86 -0.02 12.76
C LYS A 21 11.76 -0.50 14.22
N LYS A 22 12.87 -0.64 14.94
CA LYS A 22 12.86 -1.03 16.37
C LYS A 22 12.51 0.13 17.30
N VAL A 23 12.56 1.37 16.80
CA VAL A 23 12.16 2.54 17.59
C VAL A 23 10.63 2.53 17.70
N ASN A 24 10.10 2.71 18.92
CA ASN A 24 8.68 2.98 19.08
C ASN A 24 8.37 4.37 18.50
N LEU A 25 7.52 4.42 17.48
CA LEU A 25 7.12 5.63 16.75
C LEU A 25 5.64 5.96 16.94
N GLU A 26 5.01 5.40 17.97
CA GLU A 26 3.66 5.77 18.38
C GLU A 26 3.58 7.28 18.67
N GLY A 27 2.62 7.97 18.03
CA GLY A 27 2.47 9.41 18.12
C GLY A 27 3.59 10.23 17.45
N PHE A 28 4.50 9.60 16.70
CA PHE A 28 5.59 10.31 16.02
C PHE A 28 5.05 11.28 14.96
N ASN A 29 5.53 12.53 15.00
CA ASN A 29 5.15 13.54 14.02
C ASN A 29 5.95 13.39 12.72
N TRP A 30 5.38 12.69 11.74
CA TRP A 30 5.96 12.52 10.39
C TRP A 30 6.06 13.81 9.56
N SER A 31 5.36 14.85 9.98
CA SER A 31 5.47 16.21 9.43
C SER A 31 6.45 17.07 10.23
N GLY A 32 7.16 16.47 11.20
CA GLY A 32 8.17 17.13 12.01
C GLY A 32 9.34 17.63 11.16
N LEU A 33 9.92 18.73 11.61
CA LEU A 33 11.10 19.33 10.99
C LEU A 33 12.33 19.03 11.85
N SER A 34 13.48 18.90 11.22
CA SER A 34 14.77 18.87 11.92
C SER A 34 15.03 20.19 12.64
N GLU A 35 16.05 20.24 13.50
CA GLU A 35 16.50 21.48 14.14
C GLU A 35 16.84 22.58 13.12
N ASP A 36 17.34 22.19 11.94
CA ASP A 36 17.64 23.09 10.84
C ASP A 36 16.39 23.56 10.08
N GLY A 37 15.20 22.99 10.34
CA GLY A 37 13.96 23.30 9.64
C GLY A 37 13.75 22.51 8.34
N GLU A 38 14.42 21.37 8.17
CA GLU A 38 14.26 20.48 7.02
C GLU A 38 13.22 19.40 7.28
N THR A 39 12.52 18.95 6.24
CA THR A 39 11.65 17.78 6.34
C THR A 39 12.46 16.48 6.44
N LEU A 40 11.86 15.44 7.03
CA LEU A 40 12.48 14.10 7.16
C LEU A 40 13.09 13.59 5.85
N LEU A 41 12.34 13.70 4.74
CA LEU A 41 12.79 13.21 3.44
C LEU A 41 13.95 14.03 2.88
N VAL A 42 13.89 15.37 2.96
CA VAL A 42 14.99 16.23 2.48
C VAL A 42 16.25 15.99 3.30
N ALA A 43 16.11 15.99 4.63
CA ALA A 43 17.18 15.70 5.58
C ALA A 43 17.89 14.36 5.29
N TYR A 44 17.11 13.29 5.07
CA TYR A 44 17.65 11.96 4.81
C TYR A 44 18.30 11.85 3.42
N ILE A 45 17.63 12.33 2.36
CA ILE A 45 18.19 12.28 1.00
C ILE A 45 19.50 13.07 0.93
N ARG A 46 19.53 14.27 1.53
CA ARG A 46 20.74 15.10 1.65
C ARG A 46 21.90 14.32 2.26
N ASN A 47 21.64 13.61 3.35
CA ASN A 47 22.67 12.86 4.08
C ASN A 47 23.19 11.65 3.30
N VAL A 48 22.32 10.93 2.60
CA VAL A 48 22.70 9.74 1.82
C VAL A 48 23.58 10.09 0.62
N LEU A 49 23.37 11.26 0.00
CA LEU A 49 24.07 11.68 -1.21
C LEU A 49 25.60 11.77 -1.07
N TYR A 50 26.13 11.84 0.15
CA TYR A 50 27.58 11.85 0.41
C TYR A 50 28.27 10.48 0.24
N SER A 51 27.52 9.38 0.13
CA SER A 51 28.09 8.03 0.10
C SER A 51 27.31 7.10 -0.83
N THR A 52 27.84 6.86 -2.03
CA THR A 52 27.22 5.99 -3.04
C THR A 52 26.99 4.55 -2.56
N SER A 53 27.82 4.07 -1.62
CA SER A 53 27.65 2.76 -0.97
C SER A 53 26.35 2.59 -0.18
N LYS A 54 25.66 3.69 0.17
CA LYS A 54 24.43 3.68 0.96
C LYS A 54 23.15 3.69 0.11
N PHE A 55 23.26 3.84 -1.21
CA PHE A 55 22.10 4.13 -2.08
C PHE A 55 21.04 3.03 -2.09
N GLU A 56 21.43 1.76 -2.08
CA GLU A 56 20.47 0.65 -2.10
C GLU A 56 19.64 0.58 -0.82
N GLY A 57 20.28 0.60 0.36
CA GLY A 57 19.57 0.64 1.64
C GLY A 57 18.76 1.93 1.85
N ALA A 58 19.22 3.04 1.27
CA ALA A 58 18.52 4.30 1.36
C ALA A 58 17.18 4.31 0.62
N LEU A 59 17.07 3.65 -0.54
CA LEU A 59 15.80 3.58 -1.28
C LEU A 59 14.71 2.89 -0.46
N ASN A 60 15.03 1.77 0.20
CA ASN A 60 14.10 1.07 1.08
C ASN A 60 13.66 1.95 2.26
N THR A 61 14.58 2.75 2.80
CA THR A 61 14.29 3.68 3.90
C THR A 61 13.41 4.83 3.43
N ILE A 62 13.68 5.42 2.27
CA ILE A 62 12.85 6.49 1.68
C ILE A 62 11.43 5.98 1.44
N GLU A 63 11.28 4.80 0.85
CA GLU A 63 9.96 4.19 0.63
C GLU A 63 9.21 3.99 1.95
N TRP A 64 9.90 3.45 2.97
CA TRP A 64 9.32 3.27 4.29
C TRP A 64 8.91 4.59 4.96
N LEU A 65 9.74 5.65 4.90
CA LEU A 65 9.42 6.97 5.44
C LEU A 65 8.14 7.53 4.80
N ILE A 66 8.01 7.42 3.48
CA ILE A 66 6.82 7.91 2.77
C ILE A 66 5.59 7.09 3.19
N CYS A 67 5.70 5.76 3.23
CA CYS A 67 4.61 4.88 3.67
C CYS A 67 4.19 5.12 5.12
N SER A 68 5.11 5.59 5.96
CA SER A 68 4.86 5.89 7.37
C SER A 68 4.23 7.27 7.59
N GLY A 69 4.18 8.12 6.56
CA GLY A 69 3.48 9.41 6.59
C GLY A 69 4.34 10.63 6.29
N ALA A 70 5.63 10.47 5.97
CA ALA A 70 6.47 11.59 5.61
C ALA A 70 6.01 12.22 4.28
N SER A 71 5.75 13.53 4.30
CA SER A 71 5.21 14.24 3.14
C SER A 71 6.30 14.55 2.10
N ILE A 72 6.03 14.17 0.84
CA ILE A 72 6.88 14.52 -0.31
C ILE A 72 6.71 15.98 -0.76
N GLU A 73 5.60 16.63 -0.35
CA GLU A 73 5.21 17.98 -0.78
C GLU A 73 5.45 19.05 0.29
N GLN A 74 5.53 18.65 1.57
CA GLN A 74 5.84 19.57 2.65
C GLN A 74 7.17 20.27 2.38
N LYS A 75 7.18 21.59 2.54
CA LYS A 75 8.35 22.43 2.30
C LYS A 75 9.17 22.58 3.56
N CYS A 76 10.49 22.62 3.40
CA CYS A 76 11.39 23.00 4.48
C CYS A 76 11.15 24.48 4.86
N THR A 77 11.12 24.77 6.16
CA THR A 77 11.01 26.16 6.67
C THR A 77 12.39 26.79 6.84
N GLY A 78 13.42 25.94 6.95
CA GLY A 78 14.84 26.28 7.01
C GLY A 78 15.67 25.31 6.19
N GLY A 79 16.89 25.06 6.65
CA GLY A 79 17.86 24.18 6.03
C GLY A 79 19.07 24.96 5.53
N GLY A 80 20.25 24.58 6.06
CA GLY A 80 21.51 25.18 5.65
C GLY A 80 21.83 24.96 4.17
N GLN A 81 22.81 25.69 3.67
CA GLN A 81 23.33 25.48 2.32
C GLN A 81 24.13 24.17 2.30
N ALA A 82 23.62 23.17 1.58
CA ALA A 82 24.31 21.90 1.43
C ALA A 82 25.32 21.98 0.28
N GLU A 83 26.55 21.53 0.53
CA GLU A 83 27.59 21.38 -0.49
C GLU A 83 27.78 19.90 -0.80
N TYR A 84 27.64 19.53 -2.08
CA TYR A 84 27.87 18.17 -2.54
C TYR A 84 29.11 18.11 -3.40
N TRP A 85 29.83 16.99 -3.32
CA TRP A 85 30.93 16.63 -4.21
C TRP A 85 30.71 15.21 -4.77
N PRO A 86 31.16 14.94 -6.00
CA PRO A 86 31.13 13.59 -6.53
C PRO A 86 32.23 12.73 -5.87
N ASP A 87 32.14 11.40 -6.03
CA ASP A 87 33.11 10.43 -5.47
C ASP A 87 34.55 10.69 -5.95
N LYS A 88 34.73 11.48 -7.01
CA LYS A 88 36.02 11.90 -7.54
C LYS A 88 36.30 13.36 -7.15
N PRO A 89 37.32 13.64 -6.31
CA PRO A 89 37.51 14.94 -5.66
C PRO A 89 37.99 16.09 -6.58
N LYS A 90 38.00 15.91 -7.91
CA LYS A 90 38.46 16.94 -8.86
C LYS A 90 37.33 17.71 -9.57
N ALA A 91 36.06 17.53 -9.19
CA ALA A 91 34.91 18.11 -9.90
C ALA A 91 34.01 19.09 -9.15
N ALA A 92 33.25 19.80 -9.99
CA ALA A 92 32.30 20.86 -9.71
C ALA A 92 31.41 20.58 -8.49
N LYS A 93 31.53 21.47 -7.50
CA LYS A 93 30.70 21.48 -6.30
C LYS A 93 29.27 21.91 -6.65
N ILE A 94 28.30 21.19 -6.13
CA ILE A 94 26.90 21.60 -6.19
C ILE A 94 26.53 22.23 -4.86
N ARG A 95 26.01 23.45 -4.92
CA ARG A 95 25.40 24.14 -3.76
C ARG A 95 23.89 24.21 -3.96
N LEU A 96 23.15 23.81 -2.94
CA LEU A 96 21.70 23.90 -2.91
C LEU A 96 21.22 24.32 -1.51
N GLU A 97 20.35 25.32 -1.48
CA GLU A 97 19.63 25.73 -0.26
C GLU A 97 18.33 24.92 -0.17
N CYS A 98 18.05 24.33 0.99
CA CYS A 98 16.86 23.50 1.19
C CYS A 98 15.59 24.33 1.49
N LYS A 99 15.75 25.57 1.95
CA LYS A 99 14.64 26.42 2.38
C LYS A 99 13.60 26.60 1.28
N GLY A 100 12.33 26.34 1.60
CA GLY A 100 11.21 26.45 0.68
C GLY A 100 11.08 25.28 -0.32
N LEU A 101 12.04 24.34 -0.33
CA LEU A 101 11.96 23.14 -1.16
C LEU A 101 11.22 22.03 -0.42
N SER A 102 10.32 21.36 -1.14
CA SER A 102 9.81 20.03 -0.80
C SER A 102 10.78 18.95 -1.28
N ALA A 103 10.58 17.69 -0.84
CA ALA A 103 11.39 16.57 -1.30
C ALA A 103 11.40 16.43 -2.82
N ILE A 104 10.26 16.62 -3.49
CA ILE A 104 10.15 16.61 -4.95
C ILE A 104 11.02 17.71 -5.57
N SER A 105 10.81 18.96 -5.16
CA SER A 105 11.52 20.09 -5.75
C SER A 105 13.02 20.07 -5.44
N PHE A 106 13.42 19.53 -4.28
CA PHE A 106 14.80 19.34 -3.89
C PHE A 106 15.51 18.33 -4.80
N VAL A 107 14.90 17.16 -5.02
CA VAL A 107 15.44 16.12 -5.92
C VAL A 107 15.55 16.63 -7.35
N GLN A 108 14.52 17.33 -7.85
CA GLN A 108 14.54 17.93 -9.19
C GLN A 108 15.64 18.99 -9.33
N ALA A 109 15.80 19.86 -8.33
CA ALA A 109 16.83 20.89 -8.34
C ALA A 109 18.25 20.30 -8.36
N LEU A 110 18.48 19.18 -7.66
CA LEU A 110 19.74 18.45 -7.72
C LEU A 110 19.97 17.81 -9.08
N GLN A 111 18.98 17.11 -9.64
CA GLN A 111 19.09 16.50 -10.97
C GLN A 111 19.41 17.54 -12.04
N TRP A 112 18.74 18.71 -12.01
CA TRP A 112 19.01 19.80 -12.94
C TRP A 112 20.47 20.27 -12.87
N LYS A 113 21.03 20.38 -11.67
CA LYS A 113 22.43 20.77 -11.46
C LYS A 113 23.43 19.67 -11.84
N MET A 114 23.01 18.41 -11.86
CA MET A 114 23.84 17.24 -12.19
C MET A 114 23.76 16.83 -13.67
N TRP A 115 22.73 17.25 -14.39
CA TRP A 115 22.34 16.75 -15.72
C TRP A 115 23.46 16.72 -16.76
N ASP A 116 24.31 17.75 -16.81
CA ASP A 116 25.35 17.88 -17.85
C ASP A 116 26.74 17.41 -17.38
N ASN A 117 26.84 16.84 -16.18
CA ASN A 117 28.13 16.46 -15.61
C ASN A 117 28.21 14.95 -15.37
N SER A 118 28.99 14.29 -16.23
CA SER A 118 29.18 12.83 -16.19
C SER A 118 29.72 12.28 -14.86
N GLU A 119 30.34 13.12 -14.02
CA GLU A 119 30.81 12.72 -12.70
C GLU A 119 29.69 12.48 -11.69
N TRP A 120 28.50 13.00 -11.96
CA TRP A 120 27.32 12.86 -11.10
C TRP A 120 26.38 11.74 -11.52
N ARG A 121 26.75 10.93 -12.54
CA ARG A 121 25.87 9.88 -13.08
C ARG A 121 25.34 8.90 -12.04
N VAL A 122 26.13 8.57 -11.02
CA VAL A 122 25.72 7.62 -9.98
C VAL A 122 24.65 8.24 -9.07
N GLN A 123 24.87 9.49 -8.65
CA GLN A 123 23.93 10.29 -7.86
C GLN A 123 22.65 10.59 -8.65
N GLU A 124 22.78 10.97 -9.92
CA GLU A 124 21.65 11.29 -10.81
C GLU A 124 20.78 10.05 -11.05
N ALA A 125 21.40 8.88 -11.30
CA ALA A 125 20.68 7.61 -11.37
C ALA A 125 19.97 7.24 -10.05
N PHE A 126 20.58 7.54 -8.90
CA PHE A 126 19.94 7.36 -7.60
C PHE A 126 18.74 8.29 -7.42
N LEU A 127 18.88 9.58 -7.73
CA LEU A 127 17.79 10.56 -7.64
C LEU A 127 16.62 10.20 -8.57
N THR A 128 16.89 9.61 -9.74
CA THR A 128 15.85 9.06 -10.62
C THR A 128 15.07 7.91 -9.96
N LYS A 129 15.76 7.04 -9.21
CA LYS A 129 15.09 6.00 -8.41
C LYS A 129 14.29 6.60 -7.25
N VAL A 130 14.79 7.65 -6.60
CA VAL A 130 14.05 8.39 -5.56
C VAL A 130 12.76 9.01 -6.11
N LEU A 131 12.80 9.65 -7.29
CA LEU A 131 11.58 10.13 -7.95
C LEU A 131 10.61 8.98 -8.27
N SER A 132 11.12 7.82 -8.66
CA SER A 132 10.28 6.64 -8.87
C SER A 132 9.59 6.19 -7.58
N CYS A 133 10.26 6.28 -6.42
CA CYS A 133 9.62 6.08 -5.11
C CYS A 133 8.50 7.10 -4.87
N PHE A 134 8.70 8.38 -5.21
CA PHE A 134 7.66 9.40 -5.08
C PHE A 134 6.44 9.11 -5.96
N VAL A 135 6.65 8.76 -7.23
CA VAL A 135 5.55 8.41 -8.16
C VAL A 135 4.80 7.17 -7.67
N ASN A 136 5.52 6.15 -7.19
CA ASN A 136 4.93 4.94 -6.64
C ASN A 136 4.15 5.23 -5.36
N ALA A 137 4.66 6.12 -4.50
CA ALA A 137 3.99 6.56 -3.30
C ALA A 137 2.74 7.38 -3.61
N SER A 138 2.77 8.29 -4.59
CA SER A 138 1.58 9.01 -5.07
C SER A 138 0.54 8.05 -5.64
N SER A 139 0.97 6.95 -6.27
CA SER A 139 0.07 5.89 -6.74
C SER A 139 -0.53 5.05 -5.60
N ARG A 140 0.21 4.85 -4.50
CA ARG A 140 -0.30 4.20 -3.27
C ARG A 140 -1.17 5.16 -2.44
N SER A 141 -0.87 6.45 -2.45
CA SER A 141 -1.59 7.52 -1.74
C SER A 141 -2.84 7.99 -2.46
N ALA A 142 -2.99 7.67 -3.76
CA ALA A 142 -4.22 7.93 -4.50
C ALA A 142 -5.38 6.99 -4.11
N SER A 143 -5.18 6.04 -3.17
CA SER A 143 -6.20 5.02 -2.91
C SER A 143 -7.33 5.48 -1.98
N ILE A 144 -7.09 6.19 -0.88
CA ILE A 144 -8.18 6.62 0.02
C ILE A 144 -7.78 7.92 0.74
N PRO A 145 -8.60 8.99 0.74
CA PRO A 145 -8.38 10.15 1.58
C PRO A 145 -8.32 9.70 3.05
N ARG A 146 -7.15 9.79 3.68
CA ARG A 146 -6.99 9.47 5.11
C ARG A 146 -7.29 10.69 5.95
N VAL A 147 -8.08 10.51 7.00
CA VAL A 147 -8.42 11.55 7.97
C VAL A 147 -7.80 11.16 9.30
N SER A 148 -7.09 12.09 9.94
CA SER A 148 -6.61 11.90 11.30
C SER A 148 -7.79 11.98 12.26
N VAL A 149 -7.99 10.93 13.05
CA VAL A 149 -9.06 10.86 14.06
C VAL A 149 -8.40 10.86 15.45
N PRO A 150 -8.90 11.64 16.43
CA PRO A 150 -8.43 11.54 17.80
C PRO A 150 -8.66 10.13 18.36
N GLU A 151 -7.68 9.59 19.08
CA GLU A 151 -7.71 8.23 19.63
C GLU A 151 -8.97 7.95 20.45
N GLY A 152 -9.38 8.88 21.31
CA GLY A 152 -10.61 8.73 22.11
C GLY A 152 -11.90 8.59 21.28
N ILE A 153 -11.92 9.04 20.02
CA ILE A 153 -13.05 8.81 19.10
C ILE A 153 -12.98 7.40 18.50
N ALA A 154 -11.78 6.91 18.14
CA ALA A 154 -11.60 5.54 17.68
C ALA A 154 -11.99 4.53 18.77
N GLU A 155 -11.59 4.78 20.02
CA GLU A 155 -12.00 3.96 21.17
C GLU A 155 -13.52 3.94 21.37
N LEU A 156 -14.23 5.04 21.05
CA LEU A 156 -15.69 5.06 21.15
C LEU A 156 -16.33 4.13 20.11
N TRP A 157 -15.79 4.09 18.89
CA TRP A 157 -16.26 3.17 17.84
C TRP A 157 -15.99 1.70 18.22
N GLU A 158 -14.83 1.41 18.79
CA GLU A 158 -14.50 0.09 19.33
C GLU A 158 -15.44 -0.32 20.46
N LYS A 159 -15.73 0.60 21.40
CA LYS A 159 -16.70 0.38 22.48
C LYS A 159 -18.11 0.12 21.91
N SER A 160 -18.52 0.84 20.86
CA SER A 160 -19.78 0.56 20.17
C SER A 160 -19.79 -0.82 19.54
N LEU A 161 -18.71 -1.25 18.87
CA LEU A 161 -18.62 -2.60 18.31
C LEU A 161 -18.70 -3.70 19.39
N ALA A 162 -18.14 -3.44 20.58
CA ALA A 162 -18.11 -4.37 21.69
C ALA A 162 -19.43 -4.45 22.50
N ALA A 163 -20.33 -3.47 22.36
CA ALA A 163 -21.59 -3.35 23.09
C ALA A 163 -22.66 -4.35 22.59
N LYS A 164 -22.42 -5.65 22.81
CA LYS A 164 -23.28 -6.74 22.32
C LYS A 164 -24.71 -6.69 22.85
N ASP A 165 -24.94 -6.05 23.99
CA ASP A 165 -26.24 -5.85 24.61
C ASP A 165 -27.13 -4.84 23.85
N SER A 166 -26.54 -3.93 23.06
CA SER A 166 -27.27 -3.01 22.18
C SER A 166 -27.40 -3.52 20.74
N HIS A 167 -26.87 -4.70 20.41
CA HIS A 167 -26.98 -5.29 19.08
C HIS A 167 -28.43 -5.70 18.78
N ASP A 168 -28.94 -5.25 17.63
CA ASP A 168 -30.30 -5.51 17.15
C ASP A 168 -30.35 -6.42 15.91
N LEU A 169 -29.18 -6.88 15.40
CA LEU A 169 -29.04 -7.80 14.27
C LEU A 169 -28.23 -9.03 14.67
N THR A 170 -28.69 -10.21 14.24
CA THR A 170 -27.93 -11.47 14.31
C THR A 170 -27.57 -11.99 12.92
N ILE A 171 -26.30 -12.30 12.71
CA ILE A 171 -25.76 -12.91 11.50
C ILE A 171 -25.37 -14.34 11.84
N GLU A 172 -26.02 -15.30 11.19
CA GLU A 172 -25.76 -16.71 11.37
C GLU A 172 -24.77 -17.20 10.30
N THR A 173 -23.56 -17.52 10.73
CA THR A 173 -22.44 -17.92 9.87
C THR A 173 -22.37 -19.45 9.73
N ALA A 174 -21.35 -19.94 9.02
CA ALA A 174 -21.09 -21.37 8.84
C ALA A 174 -20.82 -22.11 10.17
N ASP A 175 -20.19 -21.41 11.12
CA ASP A 175 -19.53 -21.94 12.31
C ASP A 175 -19.95 -21.21 13.61
N GLY A 176 -20.83 -20.20 13.54
CA GLY A 176 -21.20 -19.43 14.72
C GLY A 176 -22.28 -18.37 14.49
N LEU A 177 -22.52 -17.60 15.54
CA LEU A 177 -23.38 -16.41 15.51
C LEU A 177 -22.52 -15.18 15.72
N VAL A 178 -22.72 -14.16 14.89
CA VAL A 178 -22.14 -12.83 15.03
C VAL A 178 -23.28 -11.83 15.19
N THR A 179 -23.16 -10.86 16.09
CA THR A 179 -24.20 -9.84 16.31
C THR A 179 -23.66 -8.46 15.98
N ALA A 180 -24.54 -7.54 15.58
CA ALA A 180 -24.17 -6.17 15.23
C ALA A 180 -25.33 -5.20 15.43
N HIS A 181 -25.07 -3.90 15.28
CA HIS A 181 -26.11 -2.91 15.03
C HIS A 181 -26.49 -2.89 13.54
N ALA A 182 -27.74 -3.18 13.23
CA ALA A 182 -28.31 -3.20 11.89
C ALA A 182 -28.05 -1.88 11.16
N HIS A 183 -28.12 -0.74 11.86
CA HIS A 183 -27.95 0.58 11.26
C HIS A 183 -26.60 0.72 10.53
N PHE A 184 -25.49 0.24 11.09
CA PHE A 184 -24.18 0.32 10.43
C PHE A 184 -24.19 -0.44 9.10
N LEU A 185 -24.74 -1.65 9.08
CA LEU A 185 -24.79 -2.45 7.85
C LEU A 185 -25.73 -1.85 6.81
N LYS A 186 -26.93 -1.39 7.21
CA LYS A 186 -27.89 -0.76 6.29
C LYS A 186 -27.32 0.50 5.65
N THR A 187 -26.58 1.30 6.42
CA THR A 187 -25.92 2.51 5.90
C THR A 187 -24.83 2.17 4.89
N ALA A 188 -24.06 1.10 5.12
CA ALA A 188 -22.94 0.75 4.27
C ALA A 188 -23.30 -0.17 3.08
N SER A 189 -24.45 -0.84 3.12
CA SER A 189 -24.85 -1.84 2.13
C SER A 189 -26.31 -1.67 1.73
N SER A 190 -26.53 -1.31 0.46
CA SER A 190 -27.86 -1.27 -0.15
C SER A 190 -28.55 -2.64 -0.15
N VAL A 191 -27.76 -3.72 -0.31
CA VAL A 191 -28.25 -5.10 -0.28
C VAL A 191 -28.77 -5.46 1.10
N VAL A 192 -28.00 -5.18 2.16
CA VAL A 192 -28.41 -5.46 3.53
C VAL A 192 -29.55 -4.54 3.96
N ALA A 193 -29.55 -3.27 3.55
CA ALA A 193 -30.69 -2.36 3.73
C ALA A 193 -31.98 -2.95 3.17
N ALA A 194 -31.97 -3.33 1.88
CA ALA A 194 -33.13 -3.93 1.23
C ALA A 194 -33.56 -5.24 1.93
N MET A 195 -32.61 -6.07 2.35
CA MET A 195 -32.88 -7.33 3.04
C MET A 195 -33.59 -7.10 4.38
N LEU A 196 -33.09 -6.17 5.20
CA LEU A 196 -33.60 -5.90 6.55
C LEU A 196 -34.84 -5.00 6.58
N GLU A 197 -35.08 -4.20 5.54
CA GLU A 197 -36.28 -3.36 5.40
C GLU A 197 -37.43 -4.10 4.70
N SER A 198 -37.15 -5.26 4.09
CA SER A 198 -38.18 -6.08 3.47
C SER A 198 -39.11 -6.76 4.50
N PRO A 199 -40.35 -7.09 4.13
CA PRO A 199 -41.25 -7.88 4.96
C PRO A 199 -40.89 -9.38 5.02
N MET A 200 -39.72 -9.77 4.51
CA MET A 200 -39.25 -11.17 4.47
C MET A 200 -38.78 -11.64 5.85
N LYS A 201 -38.33 -12.90 5.93
CA LYS A 201 -37.92 -13.54 7.19
C LYS A 201 -36.79 -12.73 7.84
N GLU A 202 -35.84 -12.26 7.03
CA GLU A 202 -34.65 -11.55 7.44
C GLU A 202 -35.00 -10.22 8.13
N GLY A 203 -35.83 -9.40 7.51
CA GLY A 203 -36.29 -8.13 8.08
C GLY A 203 -37.20 -8.30 9.29
N LYS A 204 -38.08 -9.32 9.31
CA LYS A 204 -38.95 -9.59 10.48
C LYS A 204 -38.18 -10.10 11.69
N ALA A 205 -37.19 -10.96 11.47
CA ALA A 205 -36.42 -11.58 12.54
C ALA A 205 -35.17 -10.77 12.91
N GLN A 206 -34.82 -9.74 12.13
CA GLN A 206 -33.51 -9.09 12.17
C GLN A 206 -32.39 -10.12 12.22
N ARG A 207 -32.45 -11.08 11.29
CA ARG A 207 -31.52 -12.21 11.22
C ARG A 207 -31.13 -12.52 9.78
N ILE A 208 -29.84 -12.59 9.51
CA ILE A 208 -29.28 -12.91 8.18
C ILE A 208 -28.53 -14.23 8.27
N GLU A 209 -28.77 -15.14 7.33
CA GLU A 209 -28.08 -16.44 7.25
C GLU A 209 -27.05 -16.42 6.11
N ILE A 210 -25.76 -16.62 6.43
CA ILE A 210 -24.63 -16.69 5.49
C ILE A 210 -23.79 -17.95 5.75
N LYS A 211 -24.31 -19.09 5.30
CA LYS A 211 -23.72 -20.42 5.57
C LYS A 211 -22.40 -20.71 4.85
N ASP A 212 -22.02 -19.86 3.91
CA ASP A 212 -20.78 -19.93 3.14
C ASP A 212 -19.69 -18.98 3.66
N THR A 213 -19.93 -18.32 4.80
CA THR A 213 -18.99 -17.38 5.40
C THR A 213 -18.72 -17.76 6.85
N SER A 214 -17.46 -17.73 7.27
CA SER A 214 -17.03 -17.97 8.63
C SER A 214 -17.35 -16.80 9.56
N SER A 215 -17.48 -17.11 10.85
CA SER A 215 -17.66 -16.15 11.93
C SER A 215 -16.50 -15.16 11.99
N LYS A 216 -15.28 -15.63 11.69
CA LYS A 216 -14.09 -14.79 11.65
C LYS A 216 -14.15 -13.76 10.52
N ALA A 217 -14.54 -14.17 9.31
CA ALA A 217 -14.70 -13.24 8.18
C ALA A 217 -15.85 -12.25 8.40
N ALA A 218 -16.99 -12.72 8.92
CA ALA A 218 -18.10 -11.83 9.26
C ALA A 218 -17.72 -10.83 10.38
N SER A 219 -16.92 -11.26 11.36
CA SER A 219 -16.43 -10.37 12.42
C SER A 219 -15.45 -9.33 11.87
N LEU A 220 -14.50 -9.74 11.01
CA LEU A 220 -13.57 -8.82 10.35
C LEU A 220 -14.31 -7.79 9.49
N PHE A 221 -15.36 -8.20 8.78
CA PHE A 221 -16.21 -7.29 8.02
C PHE A 221 -16.78 -6.18 8.92
N LEU A 222 -17.26 -6.54 10.11
CA LEU A 222 -17.80 -5.59 11.09
C LEU A 222 -16.71 -4.74 11.73
N GLU A 223 -15.54 -5.30 12.07
CA GLU A 223 -14.39 -4.54 12.57
C GLU A 223 -14.03 -3.43 11.57
N ILE A 224 -13.82 -3.78 10.30
CA ILE A 224 -13.49 -2.79 9.25
C ILE A 224 -14.62 -1.76 9.11
N LEU A 225 -15.88 -2.18 9.15
CA LEU A 225 -17.02 -1.30 9.00
C LEU A 225 -17.15 -0.28 10.15
N TYR A 226 -16.84 -0.68 11.39
CA TYR A 226 -16.99 0.17 12.57
C TYR A 226 -15.79 1.07 12.78
N THR A 227 -14.57 0.53 12.64
CA THR A 227 -13.35 1.18 13.14
C THR A 227 -12.31 1.41 12.05
N CYS A 228 -12.50 0.85 10.85
CA CYS A 228 -11.46 0.77 9.81
C CYS A 228 -10.14 0.16 10.31
N SER A 229 -10.16 -0.59 11.41
CA SER A 229 -9.00 -1.27 11.97
C SER A 229 -8.97 -2.74 11.55
N VAL A 230 -7.78 -3.31 11.54
CA VAL A 230 -7.53 -4.73 11.28
C VAL A 230 -6.52 -5.24 12.30
N GLN A 231 -6.65 -6.51 12.68
CA GLN A 231 -5.73 -7.16 13.60
C GLN A 231 -4.35 -7.35 12.95
N ASP A 232 -3.28 -7.23 13.74
CA ASP A 232 -1.89 -7.32 13.25
C ASP A 232 -1.58 -8.68 12.56
N GLU A 233 -2.17 -9.77 13.04
CA GLU A 233 -1.97 -11.12 12.51
C GLU A 233 -3.19 -11.61 11.71
N LEU A 234 -3.55 -10.87 10.67
CA LEU A 234 -4.63 -11.29 9.78
C LEU A 234 -4.16 -12.32 8.74
N ALA A 235 -4.83 -13.46 8.70
CA ALA A 235 -4.65 -14.47 7.67
C ALA A 235 -5.29 -14.02 6.33
N HIS A 236 -4.58 -14.23 5.22
CA HIS A 236 -5.05 -13.79 3.89
C HIS A 236 -6.35 -14.48 3.46
N GLU A 237 -6.58 -15.72 3.89
CA GLU A 237 -7.80 -16.48 3.63
C GLU A 237 -9.01 -15.79 4.26
N THR A 238 -8.88 -15.34 5.52
CA THR A 238 -9.92 -14.56 6.20
C THR A 238 -10.18 -13.24 5.48
N ALA A 239 -9.14 -12.55 5.01
CA ALA A 239 -9.28 -11.31 4.25
C ALA A 239 -10.02 -11.53 2.91
N LEU A 240 -9.71 -12.62 2.19
CA LEU A 240 -10.39 -12.97 0.94
C LEU A 240 -11.85 -13.35 1.15
N GLU A 241 -12.15 -14.14 2.18
CA GLU A 241 -13.53 -14.50 2.54
C GLU A 241 -14.35 -13.26 2.96
N THR A 242 -13.71 -12.33 3.68
CA THR A 242 -14.32 -11.05 4.04
C THR A 242 -14.57 -10.19 2.80
N LEU A 243 -13.65 -10.20 1.82
CA LEU A 243 -13.81 -9.50 0.55
C LEU A 243 -14.98 -10.09 -0.26
N ASP A 244 -15.13 -11.41 -0.26
CA ASP A 244 -16.28 -12.09 -0.88
C ASP A 244 -17.59 -11.59 -0.27
N LEU A 245 -17.68 -11.53 1.06
CA LEU A 245 -18.85 -11.02 1.77
C LEU A 245 -19.11 -9.55 1.44
N ALA A 246 -18.09 -8.69 1.54
CA ALA A 246 -18.22 -7.25 1.30
C ALA A 246 -18.67 -6.95 -0.13
N HIS A 247 -18.10 -7.64 -1.11
CA HIS A 247 -18.48 -7.50 -2.51
C HIS A 247 -19.90 -8.01 -2.76
N ARG A 248 -20.29 -9.15 -2.18
CA ARG A 248 -21.66 -9.69 -2.27
C ARG A 248 -22.69 -8.74 -1.67
N TRP A 249 -22.35 -8.08 -0.56
CA TRP A 249 -23.20 -7.09 0.09
C TRP A 249 -23.06 -5.69 -0.49
N GLN A 250 -22.23 -5.47 -1.53
CA GLN A 250 -22.00 -4.14 -2.11
C GLN A 250 -21.58 -3.09 -1.07
N ALA A 251 -20.81 -3.51 -0.06
CA ALA A 251 -20.29 -2.63 0.98
C ALA A 251 -18.97 -2.00 0.51
N GLU A 252 -19.06 -1.02 -0.39
CA GLU A 252 -17.90 -0.49 -1.13
C GLU A 252 -16.79 0.05 -0.22
N VAL A 253 -17.11 0.70 0.91
CA VAL A 253 -16.09 1.13 1.90
C VAL A 253 -15.20 -0.02 2.32
N VAL A 254 -15.80 -1.17 2.63
CA VAL A 254 -15.09 -2.35 3.13
C VAL A 254 -14.30 -3.01 2.00
N VAL A 255 -14.85 -3.06 0.78
CA VAL A 255 -14.16 -3.55 -0.42
C VAL A 255 -12.88 -2.77 -0.69
N VAL A 256 -12.94 -1.44 -0.56
CA VAL A 256 -11.78 -0.57 -0.79
C VAL A 256 -10.69 -0.80 0.26
N VAL A 257 -11.05 -0.88 1.55
CA VAL A 257 -10.08 -1.17 2.62
C VAL A 257 -9.43 -2.55 2.45
N LEU A 258 -10.24 -3.59 2.17
CA LEU A 258 -9.73 -4.95 1.94
C LEU A 258 -8.86 -5.06 0.70
N THR A 259 -9.16 -4.28 -0.35
CA THR A 259 -8.31 -4.21 -1.55
C THR A 259 -6.91 -3.71 -1.22
N ASP A 260 -6.80 -2.63 -0.45
CA ASP A 260 -5.50 -2.08 -0.06
C ASP A 260 -4.75 -3.03 0.89
N LEU A 261 -5.47 -3.67 1.83
CA LEU A 261 -4.91 -4.67 2.73
C LEU A 261 -4.35 -5.87 1.96
N LEU A 262 -5.16 -6.48 1.10
CA LEU A 262 -4.76 -7.64 0.29
C LEU A 262 -3.62 -7.30 -0.67
N ALA A 263 -3.57 -6.09 -1.21
CA ALA A 263 -2.44 -5.63 -2.02
C ALA A 263 -1.11 -5.65 -1.23
N GLY A 264 -1.16 -5.32 0.07
CA GLY A 264 -0.02 -5.43 0.98
C GLY A 264 0.36 -6.87 1.35
N MET A 265 -0.57 -7.82 1.20
CA MET A 265 -0.36 -9.24 1.52
C MET A 265 0.15 -10.08 0.33
N ILE A 266 0.43 -9.45 -0.83
CA ILE A 266 0.86 -10.18 -2.03
C ILE A 266 2.30 -10.67 -1.86
N THR A 267 2.43 -11.99 -1.78
CA THR A 267 3.68 -12.75 -1.78
C THR A 267 3.64 -13.77 -2.90
N TYR A 268 4.68 -14.59 -3.07
CA TYR A 268 4.62 -15.64 -4.08
C TYR A 268 3.53 -16.66 -3.75
N GLU A 269 3.38 -16.97 -2.47
CA GLU A 269 2.48 -17.98 -1.92
C GLU A 269 1.02 -17.53 -2.02
N THR A 270 0.75 -16.24 -1.78
CA THR A 270 -0.60 -15.65 -1.80
C THR A 270 -1.01 -15.06 -3.15
N PHE A 271 -0.06 -14.89 -4.09
CA PHE A 271 -0.31 -14.26 -5.39
C PHE A 271 -1.44 -14.92 -6.18
N GLY A 272 -1.50 -16.25 -6.19
CA GLY A 272 -2.50 -16.99 -6.95
C GLY A 272 -3.94 -16.70 -6.49
N SER A 273 -4.20 -16.85 -5.19
CA SER A 273 -5.53 -16.65 -4.60
C SER A 273 -5.97 -15.19 -4.65
N ILE A 274 -5.08 -14.25 -4.30
CA ILE A 274 -5.38 -12.81 -4.34
C ILE A 274 -5.59 -12.33 -5.78
N GLY A 275 -4.72 -12.74 -6.71
CA GLY A 275 -4.82 -12.37 -8.11
C GLY A 275 -6.09 -12.90 -8.78
N GLU A 276 -6.51 -14.11 -8.43
CA GLU A 276 -7.75 -14.70 -8.92
C GLU A 276 -8.97 -13.89 -8.45
N GLN A 277 -9.08 -13.58 -7.16
CA GLN A 277 -10.18 -12.76 -6.64
C GLN A 277 -10.20 -11.36 -7.25
N ALA A 278 -9.03 -10.76 -7.47
CA ALA A 278 -8.92 -9.47 -8.13
C ALA A 278 -9.54 -9.47 -9.54
N VAL A 279 -9.29 -10.52 -10.32
CA VAL A 279 -9.83 -10.66 -11.67
C VAL A 279 -11.32 -10.98 -11.64
N LEU A 280 -11.75 -11.98 -10.84
CA LEU A 280 -13.15 -12.43 -10.80
C LEU A 280 -14.11 -11.33 -10.36
N LYS A 281 -13.67 -10.45 -9.44
CA LYS A 281 -14.46 -9.34 -8.93
C LYS A 281 -14.24 -8.02 -9.67
N GLY A 282 -13.36 -7.98 -10.68
CA GLY A 282 -13.07 -6.75 -11.42
C GLY A 282 -12.42 -5.64 -10.59
N LEU A 283 -11.62 -5.99 -9.58
CA LEU A 283 -10.99 -5.03 -8.66
C LEU A 283 -9.72 -4.45 -9.28
N GLU A 284 -9.85 -3.42 -10.09
CA GLU A 284 -8.75 -2.88 -10.90
C GLU A 284 -7.50 -2.47 -10.10
N ARG A 285 -7.67 -1.94 -8.88
CA ARG A 285 -6.55 -1.60 -8.01
C ARG A 285 -5.79 -2.84 -7.54
N LEU A 286 -6.51 -3.87 -7.11
CA LEU A 286 -5.91 -5.13 -6.69
C LEU A 286 -5.26 -5.85 -7.87
N LYS A 287 -5.90 -5.81 -9.06
CA LYS A 287 -5.33 -6.34 -10.31
C LYS A 287 -4.01 -5.64 -10.63
N ALA A 288 -3.95 -4.31 -10.55
CA ALA A 288 -2.73 -3.55 -10.80
C ALA A 288 -1.62 -3.88 -9.80
N ALA A 289 -1.95 -4.06 -8.52
CA ALA A 289 -1.00 -4.48 -7.49
C ALA A 289 -0.45 -5.89 -7.77
N ALA A 290 -1.33 -6.85 -8.07
CA ALA A 290 -0.96 -8.21 -8.43
C ALA A 290 -0.10 -8.26 -9.70
N GLN A 291 -0.47 -7.50 -10.74
CA GLN A 291 0.32 -7.35 -11.97
C GLN A 291 1.72 -6.83 -11.68
N ARG A 292 1.84 -5.75 -10.90
CA ARG A 292 3.12 -5.15 -10.54
C ARG A 292 4.02 -6.15 -9.82
N PHE A 293 3.50 -6.85 -8.82
CA PHE A 293 4.23 -7.89 -8.12
C PHE A 293 4.64 -9.02 -9.07
N GLY A 294 3.70 -9.49 -9.89
CA GLY A 294 3.90 -10.60 -10.81
C GLY A 294 4.99 -10.33 -11.86
N VAL A 295 5.07 -9.11 -12.39
CA VAL A 295 6.13 -8.69 -13.33
C VAL A 295 7.52 -8.68 -12.67
N GLN A 296 7.59 -8.33 -11.39
CA GLN A 296 8.86 -8.24 -10.64
C GLN A 296 9.31 -9.59 -10.08
N SER A 297 8.39 -10.53 -9.83
CA SER A 297 8.69 -11.83 -9.22
C SER A 297 9.20 -12.84 -10.24
N LYS A 298 10.48 -13.24 -10.11
CA LYS A 298 11.11 -14.29 -10.95
C LYS A 298 10.36 -15.62 -10.90
N LYS A 299 9.84 -15.99 -9.71
CA LYS A 299 9.07 -17.24 -9.53
C LYS A 299 7.76 -17.19 -10.30
N VAL A 300 6.98 -16.10 -10.15
CA VAL A 300 5.71 -15.90 -10.89
C VAL A 300 5.96 -15.88 -12.39
N GLN A 301 7.01 -15.21 -12.87
CA GLN A 301 7.36 -15.19 -14.30
C GLN A 301 7.75 -16.57 -14.84
N ALA A 302 8.43 -17.39 -14.03
CA ALA A 302 8.74 -18.77 -14.41
C ALA A 302 7.47 -19.62 -14.51
N ASP A 303 6.55 -19.47 -13.56
CA ASP A 303 5.26 -20.17 -13.56
C ASP A 303 4.35 -19.73 -14.72
N LEU A 304 4.36 -18.43 -15.06
CA LEU A 304 3.65 -17.90 -16.24
C LEU A 304 4.18 -18.52 -17.53
N LYS A 305 5.51 -18.58 -17.73
CA LYS A 305 6.13 -19.20 -18.90
C LYS A 305 5.89 -20.70 -18.97
N ALA A 306 5.83 -21.36 -17.82
CA ALA A 306 5.55 -22.79 -17.70
C ALA A 306 4.05 -23.12 -17.82
N GLY A 307 3.16 -22.12 -17.92
CA GLY A 307 1.71 -22.32 -17.97
C GLY A 307 1.12 -22.89 -16.67
N ARG A 308 1.78 -22.66 -15.53
CA ARG A 308 1.36 -23.15 -14.20
C ARG A 308 0.39 -22.23 -13.47
N LEU A 309 0.21 -21.00 -13.95
CA LEU A 309 -0.79 -20.08 -13.39
C LEU A 309 -2.19 -20.48 -13.84
N SER A 310 -3.20 -20.25 -12.98
CA SER A 310 -4.59 -20.48 -13.37
C SER A 310 -4.96 -19.59 -14.56
N PRO A 311 -5.90 -20.01 -15.43
CA PRO A 311 -6.33 -19.21 -16.57
C PRO A 311 -6.82 -17.82 -16.16
N THR A 312 -7.46 -17.71 -14.99
CA THR A 312 -7.93 -16.45 -14.41
C THR A 312 -6.77 -15.52 -14.08
N VAL A 313 -5.77 -16.02 -13.35
CA VAL A 313 -4.58 -15.23 -12.94
C VAL A 313 -3.72 -14.87 -14.14
N ALA A 314 -3.65 -15.73 -15.17
CA ALA A 314 -2.91 -15.44 -16.40
C ALA A 314 -3.44 -14.20 -17.14
N GLN A 315 -4.73 -13.85 -16.99
CA GLN A 315 -5.33 -12.64 -17.58
C GLN A 315 -4.71 -11.34 -17.04
N LEU A 316 -4.05 -11.39 -15.88
CA LEU A 316 -3.30 -10.25 -15.35
C LEU A 316 -2.17 -9.84 -16.31
N PHE A 317 -1.61 -10.76 -17.09
CA PHE A 317 -0.51 -10.45 -18.00
C PHE A 317 -1.05 -10.39 -19.43
N PRO A 318 -1.15 -9.20 -20.05
CA PRO A 318 -1.45 -9.13 -21.46
C PRO A 318 -0.39 -9.92 -22.23
N ALA A 319 -0.81 -10.91 -23.00
CA ALA A 319 0.10 -11.71 -23.81
C ALA A 319 0.97 -10.78 -24.66
N SER A 320 2.29 -10.93 -24.58
CA SER A 320 3.15 -10.53 -25.70
C SER A 320 2.54 -11.18 -26.94
N LYS A 321 2.11 -10.36 -27.92
CA LYS A 321 1.37 -10.75 -29.13
C LYS A 321 1.69 -12.19 -29.56
N PRO A 322 0.70 -13.05 -29.85
CA PRO A 322 0.98 -14.36 -30.41
C PRO A 322 1.84 -14.18 -31.66
N SER A 323 3.01 -14.82 -31.70
CA SER A 323 3.77 -14.98 -32.93
C SER A 323 2.82 -15.55 -33.98
N LYS A 324 2.68 -14.86 -35.12
CA LYS A 324 1.84 -15.28 -36.24
C LYS A 324 1.93 -16.80 -36.46
N PRO A 325 0.82 -17.51 -36.70
CA PRO A 325 0.90 -18.89 -37.16
C PRO A 325 1.75 -18.91 -38.42
N SER A 326 2.78 -19.76 -38.45
CA SER A 326 3.54 -20.03 -39.67
C SER A 326 2.57 -20.48 -40.76
N GLU A 327 2.53 -19.77 -41.88
CA GLU A 327 1.74 -20.16 -43.05
C GLU A 327 2.07 -21.61 -43.46
N PRO A 328 1.06 -22.43 -43.80
CA PRO A 328 1.31 -23.78 -44.28
C PRO A 328 1.96 -23.73 -45.66
N LYS A 329 3.13 -24.37 -45.80
CA LYS A 329 3.85 -24.52 -47.08
C LYS A 329 2.92 -25.11 -48.15
N PRO A 330 2.90 -24.56 -49.37
CA PRO A 330 2.07 -25.09 -50.45
C PRO A 330 2.55 -26.48 -50.86
N LYS A 331 1.63 -27.45 -50.87
CA LYS A 331 1.86 -28.80 -51.39
C LYS A 331 2.14 -28.71 -52.90
N ARG A 332 3.36 -29.09 -53.32
CA ARG A 332 3.69 -29.34 -54.74
C ARG A 332 2.77 -30.45 -55.28
N ARG A 333 1.95 -30.13 -56.28
CA ARG A 333 1.32 -31.13 -57.16
C ARG A 333 2.42 -31.87 -57.92
N ARG A 334 2.47 -33.19 -57.82
CA ARG A 334 3.18 -34.04 -58.78
C ARG A 334 2.33 -34.09 -60.06
N VAL A 335 2.97 -33.81 -61.18
CA VAL A 335 2.52 -34.17 -62.53
C VAL A 335 2.88 -35.62 -62.78
#